data_AF-A0A916PGF0-F1
#
_entry.id   AF-A0A916PGF0-F1
#
_cell.length_a   1.000
_cell.length_b   1.000
_cell.length_c   1.000
_cell.angle_alpha   90.00
_cell.angle_beta   90.00
_cell.angle_gamma   90.00
#
_symmetry.space_group_name_H-M   'P 1'
#
loop_
_entity.id
_entity.type
_entity.pdbx_description
1 polymer ?
#
loop_
_entity_poly.entity_id
_entity_poly.type
_entity_poly.pdbx_seq_one_letter_code
_entity_poly.pdbx_strand_id
1 'polypeptide(L)' 'MKIGQLCMLRLTSPSEHPYGSSRAGSKYQGQRGPTPSRSYQNFIRST' A
#
# COMPACT_ATOMS: atom_id res chain seq x y z
N MET A 1 17.30 -1.81 18.94
CA MET A 1 18.24 -1.11 18.04
C MET A 1 17.43 -0.17 17.13
N LYS A 2 17.95 1.01 16.76
CA LYS A 2 17.28 1.90 15.79
C LYS A 2 17.62 1.43 14.37
N ILE A 3 16.62 1.18 13.50
CA ILE A 3 16.82 0.56 12.18
C ILE A 3 16.36 1.45 11.01
N GLY A 4 15.83 2.64 11.28
CA GLY A 4 15.38 3.56 10.23
C GLY A 4 14.71 4.81 10.78
N GLN A 5 14.46 5.76 9.88
CA GLN A 5 13.75 7.02 10.11
C GLN A 5 12.82 7.29 8.93
N LEU A 6 11.78 8.09 9.14
CA LEU A 6 10.87 8.55 8.09
C LEU A 6 11.07 10.05 7.87
N CYS A 7 11.04 10.47 6.61
CA CYS A 7 10.91 11.87 6.22
C CYS A 7 9.54 12.04 5.55
N MET A 8 8.79 13.07 5.94
CA MET A 8 7.46 13.34 5.42
C MET A 8 7.51 14.58 4.54
N LEU A 9 6.96 14.48 3.33
CA LEU A 9 6.84 15.60 2.40
C LEU A 9 5.36 15.93 2.20
N ARG A 10 5.04 17.22 2.14
CA ARG A 10 3.68 17.70 1.95
C ARG A 10 3.29 17.64 0.47
N LEU A 11 2.12 17.07 0.17
CA LEU A 11 1.53 17.13 -1.16
C LEU A 11 1.00 18.54 -1.46
N THR A 12 0.96 18.92 -2.74
CA THR A 12 0.38 20.20 -3.18
C THR A 12 -1.13 20.26 -2.96
N SER A 13 -1.81 19.11 -2.99
CA SER A 13 -3.24 18.93 -2.72
C SER A 13 -3.50 17.55 -2.08
N PRO A 14 -4.71 17.30 -1.51
CA PRO A 14 -5.10 15.97 -1.08
C PRO A 14 -5.10 14.96 -2.23
N SER A 15 -4.76 13.70 -1.94
CA SER A 15 -4.87 12.61 -2.93
C SER A 15 -6.33 12.28 -3.19
N GLU A 16 -6.74 12.23 -4.46
CA GLU A 16 -8.11 11.83 -4.86
C GLU A 16 -8.42 10.36 -4.53
N HIS A 17 -7.40 9.51 -4.57
CA HIS A 17 -7.50 8.06 -4.31
C HIS A 17 -6.41 7.64 -3.33
N PRO A 18 -6.55 7.96 -2.04
CA PRO A 18 -5.56 7.60 -1.03
C PRO A 18 -5.41 6.08 -0.92
N TYR A 19 -4.26 5.64 -0.40
CA TYR A 19 -4.06 4.22 -0.07
C TYR A 19 -5.14 3.75 0.91
N GLY A 20 -5.71 2.57 0.65
CA GLY A 20 -6.85 2.03 1.37
C GLY A 20 -8.22 2.45 0.84
N SER A 21 -8.30 3.38 -0.11
CA SER A 21 -9.56 3.68 -0.80
C SER A 21 -10.02 2.53 -1.69
N SER A 22 -11.33 2.45 -1.94
CA SER A 22 -11.95 1.38 -2.74
C SER A 22 -11.40 1.29 -4.17
N ARG A 23 -10.99 2.41 -4.77
CA ARG A 23 -10.41 2.46 -6.13
C ARG A 23 -8.92 2.12 -6.19
N ALA A 24 -8.18 2.30 -5.10
CA ALA A 24 -6.71 2.27 -5.12
C ALA A 24 -6.08 0.85 -5.22
N GLY A 25 -6.88 -0.22 -5.23
CA GLY A 25 -6.36 -1.61 -5.32
C GLY A 25 -5.33 -1.94 -4.22
N SER A 26 -5.51 -1.34 -3.04
CA SER A 26 -4.52 -1.36 -1.96
C SER A 26 -4.41 -2.75 -1.33
N LYS A 27 -3.21 -3.33 -1.40
CA LYS A 27 -2.99 -4.73 -1.00
C LYS A 27 -2.69 -4.94 0.48
N TYR A 28 -2.24 -3.90 1.18
CA TYR A 28 -1.65 -4.00 2.52
C TYR A 28 -2.26 -3.00 3.51
N GLN A 29 -3.49 -2.55 3.26
CA GLN A 29 -4.22 -1.71 4.24
C GLN A 29 -4.36 -2.48 5.56
N GLY A 30 -4.00 -1.84 6.67
CA GLY A 30 -4.05 -2.47 8.00
C GLY A 30 -2.95 -3.50 8.28
N GLN A 31 -1.84 -3.48 7.54
CA GLN A 31 -0.73 -4.41 7.74
C GLN A 31 -0.17 -4.37 9.18
N ARG A 32 0.04 -5.55 9.76
CA ARG A 32 0.66 -5.74 11.08
C ARG A 32 1.75 -6.81 10.98
N GLY A 33 2.97 -6.45 11.34
CA GLY A 33 4.13 -7.33 11.27
C GLY A 33 4.61 -7.61 9.83
N PRO A 34 5.57 -8.55 9.67
CA PRO A 34 6.04 -8.99 8.37
C PRO A 34 4.87 -9.58 7.57
N THR A 35 4.66 -9.12 6.33
CA THR A 35 3.59 -9.65 5.45
C THR A 35 4.19 -10.05 4.11
N PRO A 36 3.91 -11.29 3.63
CA PRO A 36 4.37 -11.75 2.32
C PRO A 36 3.80 -10.92 1.17
N SER A 37 4.48 -10.96 0.03
CA SER A 37 4.02 -10.30 -1.20
C SER A 37 2.64 -10.82 -1.65
N ARG A 38 1.78 -9.88 -2.06
CA ARG A 38 0.47 -10.13 -2.70
C ARG A 38 0.48 -9.76 -4.19
N SER A 39 1.64 -9.81 -4.85
CA SER A 39 1.74 -9.56 -6.30
C SER A 39 0.84 -10.52 -7.10
N TYR A 40 0.68 -11.76 -6.61
CA TYR A 40 -0.12 -12.80 -7.27
C TYR A 40 -1.58 -12.41 -7.55
N GLN A 41 -2.15 -11.47 -6.79
CA GLN A 41 -3.52 -10.97 -6.98
C GLN A 41 -3.73 -10.24 -8.32
N ASN A 42 -2.65 -9.81 -8.99
CA ASN A 42 -2.73 -9.11 -10.27
C ASN A 42 -2.84 -10.05 -11.48
N PHE A 43 -2.58 -11.35 -11.30
CA PHE A 43 -2.68 -12.30 -12.40
C PHE A 43 -4.10 -12.83 -12.45
N ILE A 44 -4.78 -12.59 -13.56
CA ILE A 44 -6.08 -13.20 -13.88
C ILE A 44 -5.84 -14.71 -13.97
N ARG A 45 -6.64 -15.50 -13.24
CA ARG A 45 -6.75 -16.92 -13.56
C ARG A 45 -7.58 -17.03 -14.82
N SER A 46 -6.94 -17.26 -15.96
CA SER A 46 -7.64 -17.76 -17.14
C SER A 46 -8.17 -19.14 -16.80
N THR A 47 -9.49 -19.26 -16.67
CA THR A 47 -10.21 -20.55 -16.68
C THR A 47 -10.86 -20.72 -18.04
#